data_AF-A0A7S1CJ83-F1
#
_entry.id   AF-A0A7S1CJ83-F1
#
_cell.length_a   1.000
_cell.length_b   1.000
_cell.length_c   1.000
_cell.angle_alpha   90.00
_cell.angle_beta   90.00
_cell.angle_gamma   90.00
#
_symmetry.space_group_name_H-M   'P 1'
#
loop_
_entity.id
_entity.type
_entity.pdbx_description
1 polymer ?
#
loop_
_entity_poly.entity_id
_entity_poly.type
_entity_poly.pdbx_seq_one_letter_code
_entity_poly.pdbx_strand_id
1 'polypeptide(L)'
;QREPPSAEARARLRSMAAGADEERRRTCLLLIDPQNDFFEGGNLPVPDASSIVPVINRLREREFTMVVVAVDWHPVNHCSFSSNNPGAKPFETVNLPSTGMQ
;
A
#
# COMPACT_ATOMS: atom_id res chain seq x y z
N GLN A 1 45.17 11.01 20.67
CA GLN A 1 44.13 9.96 20.83
C GLN A 1 42.84 10.69 21.20
N ARG A 2 41.72 10.47 20.49
CA ARG A 2 40.46 11.13 20.88
C ARG A 2 39.89 10.38 22.09
N GLU A 3 39.63 11.11 23.17
CA GLU A 3 38.96 10.53 24.33
C GLU A 3 37.55 10.06 23.94
N PRO A 4 37.12 8.91 24.46
CA PRO A 4 35.78 8.42 24.21
C PRO A 4 34.75 9.40 24.80
N PRO A 5 33.54 9.48 24.20
CA PRO A 5 32.49 10.37 24.68
C PRO A 5 32.14 10.10 26.14
N SER A 6 31.85 11.19 26.86
CA SER A 6 31.42 11.15 28.27
C SER A 6 30.19 10.26 28.45
N ALA A 7 29.99 9.77 29.69
CA ALA A 7 28.84 8.94 30.02
C ALA A 7 27.51 9.62 29.68
N GLU A 8 27.39 10.93 29.90
CA GLU A 8 26.21 11.71 29.52
C GLU A 8 25.99 11.80 28.01
N ALA A 9 27.05 12.02 27.22
CA ALA A 9 26.95 12.06 25.77
C ALA A 9 26.48 10.71 25.21
N ARG A 10 26.96 9.60 25.79
CA ARG A 10 26.51 8.24 25.45
C ARG A 10 25.05 7.99 25.86
N ALA A 11 24.62 8.50 27.01
CA ALA A 11 23.24 8.37 27.48
C ALA A 11 22.26 9.15 26.58
N ARG A 12 22.61 10.38 26.16
CA ARG A 12 21.82 11.18 25.22
C ARG A 12 21.69 10.49 23.86
N LEU A 13 22.78 9.94 23.32
CA LEU A 13 22.74 9.17 22.06
C LEU A 13 21.82 7.94 22.15
N ARG A 14 21.86 7.21 23.27
CA ARG A 14 20.95 6.07 23.50
C ARG A 14 19.49 6.51 23.60
N SER A 15 19.20 7.62 24.28
CA SER A 15 17.85 8.16 24.41
C SER A 15 17.28 8.64 23.06
N MET A 16 18.11 9.29 22.22
CA MET A 16 17.71 9.70 20.87
C MET A 16 17.46 8.49 19.97
N ALA A 17 18.32 7.46 20.05
CA ALA A 17 18.14 6.22 19.30
C ALA A 17 16.87 5.47 19.74
N ALA A 18 16.56 5.42 21.04
CA ALA A 18 15.34 4.82 21.57
C ALA A 18 14.07 5.57 21.13
N GLY A 19 14.08 6.90 21.12
CA GLY A 19 12.96 7.70 20.61
C GLY A 19 12.72 7.48 19.12
N ALA A 20 13.79 7.42 18.32
CA ALA A 20 13.70 7.10 16.90
C ALA A 20 13.25 5.65 16.64
N ASP A 21 13.64 4.69 17.49
CA ASP A 21 13.19 3.29 17.44
C ASP A 21 11.71 3.16 17.82
N GLU A 22 11.25 3.93 18.81
CA GLU A 22 9.84 3.98 19.23
C GLU A 22 8.92 4.61 18.17
N GLU A 23 9.38 5.67 17.49
CA GLU A 23 8.67 6.30 16.37
C GLU A 23 8.61 5.37 15.15
N ARG A 24 9.75 4.73 14.84
CA ARG A 24 9.85 3.68 13.81
C ARG A 24 8.94 2.49 14.12
N ARG A 25 8.77 2.15 15.40
CA ARG A 25 7.87 1.09 15.89
C ARG A 25 6.38 1.32 15.59
N ARG A 26 5.98 2.53 15.17
CA ARG A 26 4.59 2.91 14.87
C ARG A 26 4.31 3.15 13.37
N THR A 27 5.15 2.62 12.47
CA THR A 27 4.98 2.83 11.02
C THR A 27 4.56 1.56 10.28
N CYS A 28 3.58 1.69 9.39
CA CYS A 28 3.07 0.60 8.54
C CYS A 28 3.18 0.99 7.06
N LEU A 29 3.60 0.05 6.21
CA LEU A 29 3.52 0.16 4.76
C LEU A 29 2.26 -0.57 4.28
N LEU A 30 1.30 0.16 3.73
CA LEU A 30 0.11 -0.39 3.12
C LEU A 30 0.27 -0.35 1.58
N LEU A 31 0.27 -1.52 0.96
CA LEU A 31 0.31 -1.69 -0.48
C LEU A 31 -1.12 -1.97 -0.96
N ILE A 32 -1.68 -1.05 -1.74
CA ILE A 32 -3.05 -1.17 -2.26
C ILE A 32 -3.00 -1.65 -3.70
N ASP A 33 -3.62 -2.80 -3.93
CA ASP A 33 -3.93 -3.37 -5.23
C ASP A 33 -2.75 -3.44 -6.23
N PRO A 34 -1.55 -3.92 -5.84
CA PRO A 34 -0.45 -4.17 -6.79
C PRO A 34 -0.70 -5.46 -7.59
N GLN A 35 -1.83 -5.54 -8.29
CA GLN A 35 -2.35 -6.72 -8.97
C GLN A 35 -2.18 -6.62 -10.49
N ASN A 36 -2.06 -7.78 -11.14
CA ASN A 36 -1.85 -7.87 -12.58
C ASN A 36 -2.95 -7.16 -13.40
N ASP A 37 -4.18 -7.13 -12.91
CA ASP A 37 -5.29 -6.46 -13.61
C ASP A 37 -5.03 -4.96 -13.82
N PHE A 38 -4.26 -4.33 -12.92
CA PHE A 38 -3.93 -2.91 -12.99
C PHE A 38 -2.57 -2.63 -13.66
N PHE A 39 -1.80 -3.66 -13.98
CA PHE A 39 -0.55 -3.51 -14.75
C PHE A 39 -0.78 -3.62 -16.25
N GLU A 40 0.26 -3.31 -17.03
CA GLU A 40 0.20 -3.37 -18.49
C GLU A 40 -0.18 -4.79 -18.97
N GLY A 41 -1.20 -4.85 -19.82
CA GLY A 41 -1.75 -6.12 -20.33
C GLY A 41 -2.84 -6.76 -19.45
N GLY A 42 -3.16 -6.17 -18.30
CA GLY A 42 -4.28 -6.57 -17.45
C GLY A 42 -5.66 -6.14 -17.98
N ASN A 43 -6.70 -6.43 -17.21
CA ASN A 43 -8.09 -6.12 -17.57
C ASN A 43 -8.47 -4.64 -17.34
N LEU A 44 -7.78 -3.95 -16.43
CA LEU A 44 -7.97 -2.52 -16.15
C LEU A 44 -6.61 -1.81 -16.00
N PRO A 45 -5.78 -1.80 -17.06
CA PRO A 45 -4.40 -1.36 -16.95
C PRO A 45 -4.32 0.13 -16.62
N VAL A 46 -3.54 0.46 -15.60
CA VAL A 46 -3.14 1.83 -15.29
C VAL A 46 -1.84 2.13 -16.04
N PRO A 47 -1.74 3.26 -16.76
CA PRO A 47 -0.52 3.60 -17.49
C PRO A 47 0.72 3.67 -16.58
N ASP A 48 1.81 3.01 -16.99
CA ASP A 48 3.10 2.96 -16.29
C ASP A 48 3.04 2.32 -14.89
N ALA A 49 2.01 1.54 -14.59
CA ALA A 49 1.82 0.98 -13.26
C ALA A 49 2.93 0.02 -12.84
N SER A 50 3.57 -0.69 -13.77
CA SER A 50 4.72 -1.55 -13.42
C SER A 50 5.94 -0.79 -12.89
N SER A 51 6.05 0.52 -13.12
CA SER A 51 7.17 1.35 -12.63
C SER A 51 7.22 1.47 -11.10
N ILE A 52 6.10 1.19 -10.42
CA ILE A 52 6.02 1.21 -8.95
C ILE A 52 6.69 -0.02 -8.31
N VAL A 53 6.83 -1.15 -9.03
CA VAL A 53 7.32 -2.40 -8.45
C VAL A 53 8.73 -2.27 -7.84
N PRO A 54 9.71 -1.64 -8.52
CA PRO A 54 11.01 -1.35 -7.89
C PRO A 54 10.91 -0.41 -6.69
N VAL A 55 9.96 0.54 -6.68
CA VAL A 55 9.74 1.45 -5.56
C VAL A 55 9.23 0.69 -4.35
N ILE A 56 8.21 -0.17 -4.54
CA ILE A 56 7.67 -1.05 -3.50
C ILE A 56 8.78 -1.90 -2.90
N ASN A 57 9.62 -2.53 -3.72
CA ASN A 57 10.71 -3.35 -3.24
C ASN A 57 11.72 -2.56 -2.39
N ARG A 58 12.10 -1.34 -2.81
CA ARG A 58 12.96 -0.46 -2.00
C ARG A 58 12.30 0.01 -0.71
N LEU A 59 10.99 0.25 -0.72
CA LEU A 59 10.26 0.63 0.49
C LEU A 59 10.18 -0.52 1.48
N ARG A 60 9.99 -1.76 1.01
CA ARG A 60 9.96 -2.95 1.86
C ARG A 60 11.28 -3.21 2.60
N GLU A 61 12.40 -2.69 2.10
CA GLU A 61 13.70 -2.75 2.79
C GLU A 61 13.81 -1.77 3.97
N ARG A 62 12.86 -0.82 4.10
CA ARG A 62 12.80 0.07 5.25
C ARG A 62 12.23 -0.67 6.46
N GLU A 63 12.60 -0.19 7.65
CA GLU A 63 12.17 -0.74 8.93
C GLU A 63 10.73 -0.32 9.30
N PHE A 64 9.75 -0.70 8.48
CA PHE A 64 8.34 -0.66 8.86
C PHE A 64 8.05 -1.79 9.86
N THR A 65 7.21 -1.54 10.87
CA THR A 65 6.81 -2.61 11.79
C THR A 65 5.75 -3.54 11.22
N MET A 66 5.06 -3.08 10.17
CA MET A 66 4.05 -3.87 9.48
C MET A 66 4.05 -3.54 7.99
N VAL A 67 3.87 -4.58 7.18
CA VAL A 67 3.58 -4.45 5.77
C VAL A 67 2.27 -5.18 5.50
N VAL A 68 1.26 -4.46 5.00
CA VAL A 68 -0.06 -5.01 4.65
C VAL A 68 -0.25 -4.85 3.15
N VAL A 69 -0.81 -5.88 2.52
CA VAL A 69 -1.22 -5.84 1.11
C VAL A 69 -2.74 -5.98 1.07
N ALA A 70 -3.40 -4.97 0.53
CA ALA A 70 -4.80 -5.07 0.15
C ALA A 70 -4.89 -5.59 -1.29
N VAL A 71 -5.92 -6.39 -1.55
CA VAL A 71 -6.22 -6.92 -2.87
C VAL A 71 -7.67 -6.61 -3.18
N ASP A 72 -7.91 -6.08 -4.37
CA ASP A 72 -9.23 -6.01 -4.94
C ASP A 72 -9.69 -7.43 -5.30
N TRP A 73 -10.82 -7.85 -4.74
CA TRP A 73 -11.32 -9.21 -4.87
C TRP A 73 -12.83 -9.20 -5.12
N HIS A 74 -13.20 -9.38 -6.39
CA HIS A 74 -14.58 -9.35 -6.83
C HIS A 74 -15.08 -10.74 -7.24
N PRO A 75 -16.31 -11.13 -6.87
CA PRO A 75 -16.98 -12.24 -7.54
C PRO A 75 -17.27 -11.89 -9.00
N VAL A 76 -17.46 -12.90 -9.86
CA VAL A 76 -17.73 -12.69 -11.30
C VAL A 76 -18.97 -11.82 -11.54
N ASN A 77 -19.98 -11.92 -10.67
CA ASN A 77 -21.22 -11.16 -10.77
C ASN A 77 -21.19 -9.82 -10.01
N HIS A 78 -20.00 -9.33 -9.61
CA HIS A 78 -19.90 -8.11 -8.82
C HIS A 78 -20.52 -6.89 -9.53
N CYS A 79 -21.24 -6.07 -8.76
CA CYS A 79 -22.01 -4.94 -9.27
C CYS A 79 -21.17 -3.82 -9.90
N SER A 80 -19.85 -3.76 -9.63
CA SER A 80 -18.95 -2.77 -10.25
C SER A 80 -18.65 -3.05 -11.72
N PHE A 81 -18.88 -4.29 -12.20
CA PHE A 81 -18.61 -4.63 -13.59
C PHE A 81 -19.75 -4.19 -14.51
N SER A 82 -19.42 -3.44 -15.55
CA SER A 82 -20.39 -3.01 -16.58
C SER A 82 -21.09 -4.21 -17.25
N SER A 83 -20.43 -5.36 -17.38
CA SER A 83 -21.03 -6.60 -17.91
C SER A 83 -22.23 -7.10 -17.10
N ASN A 84 -22.30 -6.76 -15.82
CA ASN A 84 -23.39 -7.14 -14.92
C ASN A 84 -24.48 -6.06 -14.82
N ASN A 85 -24.34 -4.96 -15.59
CA ASN A 85 -25.26 -3.84 -15.63
C ASN A 85 -25.80 -3.66 -17.07
N PRO A 86 -27.03 -4.12 -17.37
CA PRO A 86 -27.56 -4.11 -18.73
C PRO A 86 -27.51 -2.73 -19.41
N GLY A 87 -26.81 -2.66 -20.55
CA GLY A 87 -26.69 -1.44 -21.35
C GLY A 87 -25.60 -0.46 -20.90
N ALA A 88 -24.95 -0.69 -19.76
CA ALA A 88 -23.85 0.15 -19.29
C ALA A 88 -22.55 -0.16 -20.03
N LYS A 89 -21.71 0.86 -20.20
CA LYS A 89 -20.34 0.71 -20.68
C LYS A 89 -19.33 0.86 -19.54
N PRO A 90 -18.09 0.35 -19.69
CA PRO A 90 -17.03 0.65 -18.75
C PRO A 90 -16.92 2.17 -18.50
N PHE A 91 -16.68 2.54 -17.24
CA PHE A 91 -16.53 3.92 -16.76
C PHE A 91 -17.80 4.79 -16.75
N GLU A 92 -18.98 4.26 -17.12
CA GLU A 92 -20.25 4.97 -16.95
C GLU A 92 -20.73 4.93 -15.49
N THR A 93 -21.50 5.95 -15.09
CA THR A 93 -22.16 5.97 -13.78
C THR A 93 -23.46 5.19 -13.84
N VAL A 94 -23.61 4.19 -12.97
CA VAL A 94 -24.83 3.40 -12.81
C VAL A 94 -25.42 3.59 -11.42
N ASN A 95 -26.75 3.64 -11.33
CA ASN A 95 -27.44 3.66 -10.04
C ASN A 95 -27.65 2.23 -9.55
N LEU A 96 -27.00 1.87 -8.45
CA LEU A 96 -27.18 0.56 -7.82
C LEU A 96 -28.42 0.55 -6.91
N PRO A 97 -29.08 -0.61 -6.73
CA PRO A 97 -30.17 -0.75 -5.78
C PRO A 97 -29.71 -0.44 -4.35
N SER A 98 -30.59 0.18 -3.55
CA SER A 98 -30.29 0.55 -2.15
C SER A 98 -30.14 -0.62 -1.18
N THR A 99 -30.39 -1.85 -1.63
CA THR A 99 -30.47 -3.04 -0.77
C THR A 99 -29.14 -3.76 -0.54
N GLY A 100 -28.01 -3.23 -1.04
CA GLY A 100 -26.67 -3.73 -0.71
C GLY A 100 -26.35 -5.16 -1.16
N MET A 101 -27.19 -5.74 -2.03
CA MET A 101 -26.91 -7.03 -2.67
C MET A 101 -25.83 -6.81 -3.74
N GLN A 102 -24.62 -7.29 -3.46
CA GLN A 102 -23.48 -7.32 -4.39
C GLN A 102 -23.63 -8.45 -5.41
#